data_AF-A0A8I0LUF8-F1
#
_entry.id   AF-A0A8I0LUF8-F1
#
_cell.length_a   1.000
_cell.length_b   1.000
_cell.length_c   1.000
_cell.angle_alpha   90.00
_cell.angle_beta   90.00
_cell.angle_gamma   90.00
#
_symmetry.space_group_name_H-M   'P 1'
#
loop_
_entity.id
_entity.type
_entity.pdbx_description
1 polymer ?
#
loop_
_entity_poly.entity_id
_entity_poly.type
_entity_poly.pdbx_seq_one_letter_code
_entity_poly.pdbx_strand_id
1 'polypeptide(L)'
;MSDPDDAPAPPEDSTERDPTAPARASAPAPTDPSDPDPDPSDPDATDPAPAGLPHGWVRVGERRWWSTWVGATTAFAFFAAIQAVQFVFRIAEISFRWDLALLVAIGVTVGIFALITVIRNARAPQPWVDLDSGQLRAGTRRPVPLARFDRAVLTTAPVGNGGRVLVLRLTAKEARVDFILRDRKDATLDPTSTAVLAEALRRTSVAMPTSIHDPTGRFARYNFPGHVDRDDAVALVEHPPAAGDPLPAAW
;
A
#
# COMPACT_ATOMS: atom_id res chain seq x y z
N MET A 1 -39.15 71.44 25.15
CA MET A 1 -39.70 71.02 23.85
C MET A 1 -38.79 69.88 23.39
N SER A 2 -39.35 68.67 23.36
CA SER A 2 -38.86 67.42 22.74
C SER A 2 -37.56 66.74 23.24
N ASP A 3 -37.77 65.72 24.10
CA ASP A 3 -37.49 64.27 23.96
C ASP A 3 -36.25 63.70 23.20
N PRO A 4 -35.82 62.48 23.59
CA PRO A 4 -34.50 61.87 23.42
C PRO A 4 -34.53 60.75 22.37
N ASP A 5 -33.60 59.80 22.47
CA ASP A 5 -33.45 58.55 21.70
C ASP A 5 -32.69 58.62 20.38
N ASP A 6 -31.38 58.46 20.57
CA ASP A 6 -30.49 57.55 19.86
C ASP A 6 -31.22 56.30 19.32
N ALA A 7 -31.40 56.22 18.00
CA ALA A 7 -31.74 54.99 17.30
C ALA A 7 -31.05 54.98 15.91
N PRO A 8 -30.28 53.93 15.58
CA PRO A 8 -29.48 53.88 14.35
C PRO A 8 -30.33 53.57 13.11
N ALA A 9 -29.85 54.09 11.97
CA ALA A 9 -30.39 53.87 10.63
C ALA A 9 -30.31 52.38 10.20
N PRO A 10 -31.24 51.92 9.32
CA PRO A 10 -31.32 50.54 8.84
C PRO A 10 -30.20 50.17 7.87
N PRO A 11 -29.93 48.86 7.68
CA PRO A 11 -28.73 48.36 6.99
C PRO A 11 -28.78 48.54 5.47
N GLU A 12 -27.62 48.83 4.89
CA GLU A 12 -27.36 48.81 3.45
C GLU A 12 -27.46 47.37 2.93
N ASP A 13 -28.38 47.17 2.00
CA ASP A 13 -28.47 46.00 1.14
C ASP A 13 -27.38 46.10 0.07
N SER A 14 -26.39 45.20 0.13
CA SER A 14 -25.34 45.05 -0.88
C SER A 14 -24.85 43.61 -0.89
N THR A 15 -25.76 42.70 -1.26
CA THR A 15 -25.51 41.53 -2.11
C THR A 15 -24.14 40.85 -1.94
N GLU A 16 -23.90 40.28 -0.77
CA GLU A 16 -22.80 39.34 -0.54
C GLU A 16 -23.11 38.05 -1.31
N ARG A 17 -22.28 37.75 -2.33
CA ARG A 17 -22.37 36.51 -3.11
C ARG A 17 -22.03 35.34 -2.21
N ASP A 18 -23.05 34.56 -1.87
CA ASP A 18 -22.92 33.24 -1.27
C ASP A 18 -22.20 32.28 -2.24
N PRO A 19 -21.02 31.73 -1.90
CA PRO A 19 -20.33 30.73 -2.71
C PRO A 19 -20.91 29.31 -2.52
N THR A 20 -22.06 29.16 -1.86
CA THR A 20 -22.69 27.87 -1.51
C THR A 20 -23.93 27.54 -2.35
N ALA A 21 -24.06 28.09 -3.56
CA ALA A 21 -25.10 27.68 -4.51
C ALA A 21 -24.62 26.48 -5.37
N PRO A 22 -25.30 25.32 -5.35
CA PRO A 22 -24.92 24.19 -6.19
C PRO A 22 -25.09 24.55 -7.67
N ALA A 23 -24.04 24.27 -8.46
CA ALA A 23 -24.06 24.42 -9.90
C ALA A 23 -25.27 23.69 -10.49
N ARG A 24 -26.17 24.43 -11.14
CA ARG A 24 -27.26 23.85 -11.92
C ARG A 24 -26.63 22.95 -12.99
N ALA A 25 -26.87 21.65 -12.86
CA ALA A 25 -26.55 20.66 -13.87
C ALA A 25 -27.21 21.07 -15.19
N SER A 26 -26.39 21.24 -16.23
CA SER A 26 -26.84 21.38 -17.59
C SER A 26 -27.74 20.20 -17.94
N ALA A 27 -28.97 20.49 -18.36
CA ALA A 27 -29.88 19.49 -18.89
C ALA A 27 -29.26 18.81 -20.13
N PRO A 28 -29.45 17.49 -20.32
CA PRO A 28 -29.02 16.82 -21.53
C PRO A 28 -29.81 17.33 -22.73
N ALA A 29 -29.12 17.54 -23.85
CA ALA A 29 -29.72 17.91 -25.13
C ALA A 29 -30.76 16.85 -25.57
N PRO A 30 -31.83 17.24 -26.26
CA PRO A 30 -32.81 16.29 -26.77
C PRO A 30 -32.14 15.37 -27.81
N THR A 31 -32.22 14.06 -27.56
CA THR A 31 -31.81 13.02 -28.49
C THR A 31 -32.62 13.11 -29.77
N ASP A 32 -31.91 13.20 -30.91
CA ASP A 32 -32.49 13.13 -32.25
C ASP A 32 -33.13 11.73 -32.44
N PRO A 33 -34.42 11.62 -32.78
CA PRO A 33 -35.13 10.33 -32.88
C PRO A 33 -34.76 9.52 -34.14
N SER A 34 -33.62 9.81 -34.76
CA SER A 34 -33.18 9.21 -36.03
C SER A 34 -31.94 8.31 -35.91
N ASP A 35 -31.38 8.13 -34.72
CA ASP A 35 -30.32 7.12 -34.51
C ASP A 35 -30.97 5.73 -34.46
N PRO A 36 -30.66 4.82 -35.40
CA PRO A 36 -31.13 3.44 -35.32
C PRO A 36 -30.49 2.78 -34.08
N ASP A 37 -31.31 2.07 -33.30
CA ASP A 37 -30.84 1.25 -32.17
C ASP A 37 -29.64 0.39 -32.61
N PRO A 38 -28.57 0.30 -31.80
CA PRO A 38 -27.43 -0.53 -32.15
C PRO A 38 -27.87 -1.98 -32.29
N ASP A 39 -27.68 -2.53 -33.49
CA ASP A 39 -27.94 -3.92 -33.83
C ASP A 39 -27.11 -4.82 -32.90
N PRO A 40 -27.71 -5.73 -32.11
CA PRO A 40 -27.00 -6.63 -31.20
C PRO A 40 -26.13 -7.67 -31.94
N SER A 41 -26.02 -7.58 -33.27
CA SER A 41 -25.31 -8.51 -34.13
C SER A 41 -23.94 -8.00 -34.61
N ASP A 42 -23.45 -6.85 -34.13
CA ASP A 42 -22.15 -6.31 -34.54
C ASP A 42 -20.99 -7.12 -33.93
N PRO A 43 -20.26 -7.95 -34.70
CA PRO A 43 -19.18 -8.78 -34.17
C PRO A 43 -17.90 -7.97 -33.89
N ASP A 44 -17.89 -6.67 -34.20
CA ASP A 44 -16.76 -5.75 -33.99
C ASP A 44 -16.94 -4.85 -32.75
N ALA A 45 -17.97 -5.09 -31.91
CA ALA A 45 -17.96 -4.66 -30.52
C ALA A 45 -16.84 -5.41 -29.80
N THR A 46 -15.61 -4.91 -29.96
CA THR A 46 -14.41 -5.39 -29.31
C THR A 46 -14.57 -5.09 -27.83
N ASP A 47 -15.26 -5.98 -27.12
CA ASP A 47 -14.96 -6.22 -25.72
C ASP A 47 -13.44 -6.30 -25.62
N PRO A 48 -12.77 -5.50 -24.77
CA PRO A 48 -11.36 -5.68 -24.56
C PRO A 48 -11.19 -7.10 -24.03
N ALA A 49 -10.68 -7.99 -24.90
CA ALA A 49 -10.36 -9.37 -24.56
C ALA A 49 -9.70 -9.36 -23.17
N PRO A 50 -10.12 -10.22 -22.24
CA PRO A 50 -9.58 -10.21 -20.88
C PRO A 50 -8.08 -10.26 -21.01
N ALA A 51 -7.40 -9.17 -20.60
CA ALA A 51 -5.97 -9.03 -20.76
C ALA A 51 -5.34 -10.27 -20.13
N GLY A 52 -4.78 -11.14 -20.98
CA GLY A 52 -4.25 -12.43 -20.55
C GLY A 52 -3.26 -12.22 -19.42
N LEU A 53 -3.27 -13.11 -18.42
CA LEU A 53 -2.33 -13.02 -17.33
C LEU A 53 -0.90 -13.02 -17.87
N PRO A 54 -0.01 -12.16 -17.35
CA PRO A 54 1.35 -12.05 -17.84
C PRO A 54 2.12 -13.37 -17.67
N HIS A 55 2.90 -13.70 -18.69
CA HIS A 55 3.76 -14.89 -18.74
C HIS A 55 5.13 -14.64 -18.11
N GLY A 56 5.74 -15.70 -17.58
CA GLY A 56 7.06 -15.69 -16.97
C GLY A 56 7.13 -15.06 -15.59
N TRP A 57 8.34 -14.63 -15.20
CA TRP A 57 8.60 -14.09 -13.87
C TRP A 57 8.06 -12.66 -13.71
N VAL A 58 6.95 -12.54 -12.99
CA VAL A 58 6.33 -11.26 -12.65
C VAL A 58 6.69 -10.89 -11.21
N ARG A 59 7.03 -9.62 -11.01
CA ARG A 59 7.30 -9.06 -9.68
C ARG A 59 5.97 -8.61 -9.07
N VAL A 60 5.66 -9.10 -7.87
CA VAL A 60 4.42 -8.74 -7.16
C VAL A 60 4.74 -7.70 -6.10
N GLY A 61 4.14 -6.52 -6.23
CA GLY A 61 4.29 -5.42 -5.27
C GLY A 61 5.61 -4.67 -5.44
N GLU A 62 5.58 -3.60 -6.22
CA GLU A 62 6.67 -2.62 -6.24
C GLU A 62 6.72 -1.88 -4.89
N ARG A 63 7.56 -2.34 -3.96
CA ARG A 63 7.96 -1.51 -2.82
C ARG A 63 8.69 -0.29 -3.36
N ARG A 64 8.00 0.86 -3.47
CA ARG A 64 8.60 2.17 -3.73
C ARG A 64 9.64 2.48 -2.64
N TRP A 65 10.89 2.14 -2.92
CA TRP A 65 12.01 2.24 -1.99
C TRP A 65 12.20 3.67 -1.47
N TRP A 66 11.91 4.67 -2.31
CA TRP A 66 11.90 6.10 -1.97
C TRP A 66 10.90 6.47 -0.88
N SER A 67 9.70 5.86 -0.83
CA SER A 67 8.68 6.21 0.18
C SER A 67 9.09 5.86 1.61
N THR A 68 10.05 4.95 1.78
CA THR A 68 10.63 4.68 3.10
C THR A 68 11.60 5.77 3.53
N TRP A 69 12.34 6.35 2.58
CA TRP A 69 13.29 7.41 2.89
C TRP A 69 12.61 8.73 3.18
N VAL A 70 11.41 9.02 2.64
CA VAL A 70 10.69 10.30 2.90
C VAL A 70 10.57 10.61 4.40
N GLY A 71 10.17 9.65 5.24
CA GLY A 71 10.11 9.84 6.70
C GLY A 71 11.48 9.89 7.37
N ALA A 72 12.46 9.15 6.85
CA ALA A 72 13.84 9.21 7.31
C ALA A 72 14.50 10.54 6.95
N THR A 73 14.15 11.20 5.83
CA THR A 73 14.65 12.53 5.45
C THR A 73 14.23 13.59 6.46
N THR A 74 13.04 13.50 7.06
CA THR A 74 12.60 14.45 8.10
C THR A 74 13.43 14.29 9.37
N ALA A 75 13.60 13.05 9.85
CA ALA A 75 14.44 12.76 11.01
C ALA A 75 15.92 13.10 10.75
N PHE A 76 16.39 12.85 9.52
CA PHE A 76 17.72 13.18 9.06
C PHE A 76 17.93 14.70 9.00
N ALA A 77 16.99 15.46 8.44
CA ALA A 77 17.04 16.92 8.41
C ALA A 77 17.05 17.52 9.81
N PHE A 78 16.26 16.96 10.73
CA PHE A 78 16.26 17.35 12.14
C PHE A 78 17.62 17.05 12.83
N PHE A 79 18.16 15.85 12.64
CA PHE A 79 19.47 15.49 13.16
C PHE A 79 20.58 16.34 12.55
N ALA A 80 20.52 16.61 11.25
CA ALA A 80 21.47 17.48 10.55
C ALA A 80 21.41 18.92 11.07
N ALA A 81 20.22 19.44 11.38
CA ALA A 81 20.05 20.75 12.00
C ALA A 81 20.65 20.79 13.42
N ILE A 82 20.42 19.76 14.24
CA ILE A 82 21.05 19.64 15.57
C ILE A 82 22.57 19.56 15.45
N GLN A 83 23.08 18.77 14.50
CA GLN A 83 24.51 18.67 14.25
C GLN A 83 25.09 20.01 13.77
N ALA A 84 24.38 20.76 12.91
CA ALA A 84 24.80 22.08 12.46
C ALA A 84 24.87 23.09 13.63
N VAL A 85 23.92 23.04 14.57
CA VAL A 85 23.94 23.88 15.78
C VAL A 85 25.13 23.50 16.68
N GLN A 86 25.30 22.21 16.99
CA GLN A 86 26.44 21.71 17.79
C GLN A 86 27.79 22.03 17.13
N PHE A 87 27.84 22.02 15.80
CA PHE A 87 28.99 22.35 14.97
C PHE A 87 29.35 23.84 15.07
N VAL A 88 28.37 24.74 14.98
CA VAL A 88 28.56 26.19 15.18
C VAL A 88 29.09 26.51 16.58
N PHE A 89 28.64 25.79 17.61
CA PHE A 89 29.16 25.97 18.97
C PHE A 89 30.58 25.41 19.19
N ARG A 90 31.05 24.48 18.35
CA ARG A 90 32.40 23.87 18.41
C ARG A 90 33.45 24.58 17.55
N ILE A 91 33.07 25.61 16.79
CA ILE A 91 33.87 26.25 15.73
C ILE A 91 35.00 27.18 16.23
N ALA A 92 35.08 27.46 17.53
CA ALA A 92 35.96 28.53 18.00
C ALA A 92 37.49 28.24 18.01
N GLU A 93 37.98 27.00 17.85
CA GLU A 93 39.39 26.71 18.20
C GLU A 93 40.22 25.80 17.27
N ILE A 94 39.69 25.24 16.17
CA ILE A 94 40.40 24.15 15.46
C ILE A 94 40.73 24.48 13.99
N SER A 95 42.03 24.61 13.70
CA SER A 95 42.62 24.71 12.35
C SER A 95 42.62 23.35 11.63
N PHE A 96 41.45 22.79 11.35
CA PHE A 96 41.31 21.47 10.70
C PHE A 96 41.04 21.59 9.19
N ARG A 97 41.50 20.62 8.37
CA ARG A 97 41.21 20.56 6.92
C ARG A 97 39.75 20.17 6.67
N TRP A 98 38.88 21.17 6.70
CA TRP A 98 37.42 21.02 6.61
C TRP A 98 36.93 20.28 5.37
N ASP A 99 37.56 20.46 4.21
CA ASP A 99 37.14 19.78 2.97
C ASP A 99 37.23 18.26 3.09
N LEU A 100 38.29 17.77 3.73
CA LEU A 100 38.49 16.34 3.95
C LEU A 100 37.51 15.81 5.00
N ALA A 101 37.25 16.58 6.05
CA ALA A 101 36.26 16.24 7.07
C ALA A 101 34.85 16.10 6.48
N LEU A 102 34.46 17.03 5.60
CA LEU A 102 33.15 17.03 4.95
C LEU A 102 33.01 15.86 3.96
N LEU A 103 34.05 15.58 3.15
CA LEU A 103 34.06 14.43 2.26
C LEU A 103 33.95 13.10 3.02
N VAL A 104 34.66 12.96 4.14
CA VAL A 104 34.56 11.77 5.01
C VAL A 104 33.16 11.65 5.61
N ALA A 105 32.57 12.74 6.12
CA ALA A 105 31.23 12.73 6.68
C ALA A 105 30.15 12.32 5.66
N ILE A 106 30.23 12.86 4.44
CA ILE A 106 29.35 12.46 3.34
C ILE A 106 29.56 10.98 3.00
N GLY A 107 30.81 10.53 2.87
CA GLY A 107 31.14 9.14 2.57
C GLY A 107 30.60 8.16 3.61
N VAL A 108 30.76 8.47 4.90
CA VAL A 108 30.20 7.67 6.01
C VAL A 108 28.67 7.65 5.95
N THR A 109 28.04 8.80 5.69
CA THR A 109 26.58 8.89 5.60
C THR A 109 26.06 8.03 4.45
N VAL A 110 26.62 8.18 3.25
CA VAL A 110 26.25 7.37 2.08
C VAL A 110 26.50 5.89 2.35
N GLY A 111 27.62 5.54 2.99
CA GLY A 111 27.94 4.17 3.37
C GLY A 111 26.92 3.55 4.33
N ILE A 112 26.50 4.29 5.37
CA ILE A 112 25.46 3.86 6.31
C ILE A 112 24.13 3.65 5.59
N PHE A 113 23.72 4.59 4.72
CA PHE A 113 22.48 4.48 3.96
C PHE A 113 22.50 3.29 2.99
N ALA A 114 23.62 3.07 2.31
CA ALA A 114 23.82 1.92 1.44
C ALA A 114 23.75 0.61 2.25
N LEU A 115 24.43 0.54 3.39
CA LEU A 115 24.41 -0.64 4.27
C LEU A 115 23.01 -0.96 4.79
N ILE A 116 22.28 0.04 5.28
CA ILE A 116 20.89 -0.11 5.73
C ILE A 116 20.01 -0.62 4.58
N THR A 117 20.19 -0.07 3.38
CA THR A 117 19.45 -0.49 2.18
C THR A 117 19.72 -1.96 1.85
N VAL A 118 20.98 -2.39 1.87
CA VAL A 118 21.39 -3.76 1.61
C VAL A 118 20.81 -4.72 2.65
N ILE A 119 20.97 -4.41 3.94
CA ILE A 119 20.43 -5.23 5.05
C ILE A 119 18.91 -5.38 4.91
N ARG A 120 18.21 -4.30 4.58
CA ARG A 120 16.76 -4.33 4.42
C ARG A 120 16.33 -5.17 3.23
N ASN A 121 16.97 -5.00 2.07
CA ASN A 121 16.66 -5.77 0.87
C ASN A 121 16.95 -7.26 1.07
N ALA A 122 17.99 -7.60 1.84
CA ALA A 122 18.31 -8.97 2.22
C ALA A 122 17.30 -9.57 3.21
N ARG A 123 16.74 -8.76 4.13
CA ARG A 123 15.74 -9.22 5.11
C ARG A 123 14.34 -9.36 4.55
N ALA A 124 13.94 -8.49 3.62
CA ALA A 124 12.61 -8.49 3.00
C ALA A 124 12.74 -8.51 1.46
N PRO A 125 13.24 -9.62 0.89
CA PRO A 125 13.41 -9.74 -0.55
C PRO A 125 12.05 -9.68 -1.26
N GLN A 126 12.00 -8.99 -2.40
CA GLN A 126 10.77 -8.85 -3.17
C GLN A 126 10.31 -10.19 -3.76
N PRO A 127 9.00 -10.50 -3.70
CA PRO A 127 8.47 -11.74 -4.24
C PRO A 127 8.33 -11.67 -5.76
N TRP A 128 8.65 -12.78 -6.41
CA TRP A 128 8.42 -12.99 -7.83
C TRP A 128 7.63 -14.26 -8.02
N VAL A 129 6.62 -14.19 -8.88
CA VAL A 129 5.72 -15.28 -9.22
C VAL A 129 5.92 -15.61 -10.69
N ASP A 130 5.99 -16.90 -11.02
CA ASP A 130 5.88 -17.40 -12.37
C ASP A 130 4.66 -18.33 -12.42
N LEU A 131 3.61 -17.87 -13.12
CA LEU A 131 2.37 -18.61 -13.25
C LEU A 131 2.51 -19.78 -14.23
N ASP A 132 3.38 -19.68 -15.23
CA ASP A 132 3.54 -20.72 -16.24
C ASP A 132 4.19 -21.97 -15.63
N SER A 133 5.21 -21.78 -14.81
CA SER A 133 5.88 -22.87 -14.09
C SER A 133 5.27 -23.18 -12.72
N GLY A 134 4.37 -22.34 -12.23
CA GLY A 134 3.74 -22.47 -10.92
C GLY A 134 4.72 -22.30 -9.76
N GLN A 135 5.67 -21.38 -9.88
CA GLN A 135 6.74 -21.18 -8.90
C GLN A 135 6.70 -19.79 -8.26
N LEU A 136 7.07 -19.75 -6.98
CA LEU A 136 7.24 -18.53 -6.20
C LEU A 136 8.66 -18.46 -5.67
N ARG A 137 9.33 -17.32 -5.85
CA ARG A 137 10.64 -17.04 -5.25
C ARG A 137 10.61 -15.74 -4.46
N ALA A 138 11.37 -15.70 -3.38
CA ALA A 138 11.59 -14.47 -2.61
C ALA A 138 13.01 -13.95 -2.88
N GLY A 139 13.14 -12.97 -3.78
CA GLY A 139 14.41 -12.41 -4.22
C GLY A 139 15.35 -13.44 -4.84
N THR A 140 16.56 -13.57 -4.29
CA THR A 140 17.62 -14.47 -4.78
C THR A 140 17.50 -15.91 -4.24
N ARG A 141 16.46 -16.21 -3.46
CA ARG A 141 16.25 -17.56 -2.92
C ARG A 141 15.78 -18.53 -4.00
N ARG A 142 15.96 -19.83 -3.73
CA ARG A 142 15.51 -20.90 -4.64
C ARG A 142 14.00 -20.79 -4.89
N PRO A 143 13.53 -20.95 -6.14
CA PRO A 143 12.12 -21.06 -6.45
C PRO A 143 11.47 -22.25 -5.72
N VAL A 144 10.26 -22.03 -5.22
CA VAL A 144 9.45 -23.05 -4.55
C VAL A 144 8.11 -23.17 -5.28
N PRO A 145 7.62 -24.39 -5.58
CA PRO A 145 6.31 -24.57 -6.20
C PRO A 145 5.18 -23.98 -5.35
N LEU A 146 4.22 -23.31 -5.99
CA LEU A 146 3.05 -22.69 -5.33
C LEU A 146 2.25 -23.69 -4.49
N ALA A 147 2.12 -24.93 -4.98
CA ALA A 147 1.42 -26.00 -4.28
C ALA A 147 2.06 -26.42 -2.94
N ARG A 148 3.31 -26.02 -2.63
CA ARG A 148 3.95 -26.30 -1.34
C ARG A 148 3.62 -25.27 -0.25
N PHE A 149 3.01 -24.14 -0.62
CA PHE A 149 2.54 -23.17 0.35
C PHE A 149 1.21 -23.67 0.91
N ASP A 150 1.21 -23.98 2.20
CA ASP A 150 0.11 -24.61 2.92
C ASP A 150 -0.54 -23.68 3.95
N ARG A 151 0.11 -22.56 4.29
CA ARG A 151 -0.38 -21.59 5.27
C ARG A 151 -0.31 -20.17 4.76
N ALA A 152 -1.42 -19.46 4.93
CA ALA A 152 -1.50 -18.02 4.76
C ALA A 152 -1.84 -17.35 6.10
N VAL A 153 -1.11 -16.28 6.42
CA VAL A 153 -1.32 -15.49 7.63
C VAL A 153 -1.41 -14.03 7.25
N LEU A 154 -2.53 -13.40 7.56
CA LEU A 154 -2.68 -11.96 7.48
C LEU A 154 -2.09 -11.34 8.75
N THR A 155 -1.04 -10.55 8.59
CA THR A 155 -0.43 -9.78 9.68
C THR A 155 -0.69 -8.30 9.45
N THR A 156 -1.06 -7.58 10.50
CA THR A 156 -1.07 -6.11 10.46
C THR A 156 0.11 -5.55 11.22
N ALA A 157 0.78 -4.58 10.61
CA ALA A 157 1.79 -3.78 11.30
C ALA A 157 1.19 -2.39 11.58
N PRO A 158 1.14 -1.96 12.85
CA PRO A 158 0.63 -0.63 13.19
C PRO A 158 1.57 0.44 12.61
N VAL A 159 0.99 1.48 12.02
CA VAL A 159 1.73 2.62 11.47
C VAL A 159 1.12 3.92 11.98
N GLY A 160 1.61 4.43 13.10
CA GLY A 160 1.22 5.75 13.63
C GLY A 160 -0.30 5.97 13.67
N ASN A 161 -0.75 7.18 13.33
CA ASN A 161 -2.14 7.67 13.41
C ASN A 161 -3.18 6.77 12.69
N GLY A 162 -3.59 5.67 13.31
CA GLY A 162 -4.70 4.80 12.87
C GLY A 162 -4.42 3.95 11.63
N GLY A 163 -3.33 4.18 10.90
CA GLY A 163 -2.95 3.42 9.71
C GLY A 163 -2.41 2.02 10.06
N ARG A 164 -2.78 1.02 9.26
CA ARG A 164 -2.25 -0.35 9.37
C ARG A 164 -1.72 -0.80 8.01
N VAL A 165 -0.51 -1.34 7.97
CA VAL A 165 -0.02 -2.04 6.78
C VAL A 165 -0.57 -3.46 6.83
N LEU A 166 -1.23 -3.89 5.75
CA LEU A 166 -1.68 -5.26 5.59
C LEU A 166 -0.61 -6.06 4.87
N VAL A 167 -0.12 -7.10 5.55
CA VAL A 167 0.88 -8.03 5.02
C VAL A 167 0.28 -9.42 4.96
N LEU A 168 0.15 -9.99 3.77
CA LEU A 168 -0.17 -11.38 3.59
C LEU A 168 1.11 -12.20 3.54
N ARG A 169 1.23 -13.15 4.45
CA ARG A 169 2.41 -14.01 4.57
C ARG A 169 2.05 -15.42 4.16
N LEU A 170 2.72 -15.91 3.13
CA LEU A 170 2.67 -17.31 2.73
C LEU A 170 3.85 -18.06 3.33
N THR A 171 3.55 -19.20 3.95
CA THR A 171 4.55 -20.07 4.55
C THR A 171 4.45 -21.46 3.93
N ALA A 172 5.62 -22.02 3.63
CA ALA A 172 5.87 -23.40 3.27
C ALA A 172 6.97 -23.92 4.21
N LYS A 173 7.20 -25.24 4.22
CA LYS A 173 8.22 -25.87 5.07
C LYS A 173 9.62 -25.29 4.84
N GLU A 174 9.96 -24.96 3.59
CA GLU A 174 11.29 -24.47 3.20
C GLU A 174 11.34 -22.97 2.89
N ALA A 175 10.20 -22.27 2.86
CA ALA A 175 10.15 -20.87 2.45
C ALA A 175 9.05 -20.06 3.14
N ARG A 176 9.34 -18.78 3.35
CA ARG A 176 8.39 -17.77 3.80
C ARG A 176 8.46 -16.57 2.87
N VAL A 177 7.30 -16.09 2.44
CA VAL A 177 7.16 -14.98 1.51
C VAL A 177 6.11 -14.01 2.03
N ASP A 178 6.46 -12.73 2.12
CA ASP A 178 5.60 -11.68 2.63
C ASP A 178 5.20 -10.74 1.47
N PHE A 179 3.90 -10.59 1.25
CA PHE A 179 3.29 -9.68 0.28
C PHE A 179 2.67 -8.51 1.04
N ILE A 180 2.98 -7.27 0.65
CA ILE A 180 2.24 -6.12 1.17
C ILE A 180 1.02 -5.94 0.28
N LEU A 181 -0.16 -6.11 0.86
CA LEU A 181 -1.43 -5.87 0.16
C LEU A 181 -1.80 -4.39 0.21
N ARG A 182 -1.46 -3.74 1.32
CA ARG A 182 -1.76 -2.32 1.55
C ARG A 182 -0.67 -1.66 2.36
N ASP A 183 -0.17 -0.52 1.88
CA ASP A 183 0.88 0.25 2.55
C ASP A 183 0.32 1.23 3.60
N ARG A 184 1.20 2.03 4.21
CA ARG A 184 0.87 3.04 5.23
C ARG A 184 0.05 4.24 4.72
N LYS A 185 0.01 4.46 3.40
CA LYS A 185 -0.74 5.52 2.70
C LYS A 185 -2.02 4.96 2.08
N ASP A 186 -2.43 3.76 2.48
CA ASP A 186 -3.59 3.05 1.91
C ASP A 186 -3.41 2.63 0.45
N ALA A 187 -2.17 2.66 -0.08
CA ALA A 187 -1.89 2.23 -1.44
C ALA A 187 -1.95 0.70 -1.54
N THR A 188 -2.75 0.20 -2.48
CA THR A 188 -2.92 -1.22 -2.78
C THR A 188 -1.97 -1.66 -3.90
N LEU A 189 -1.95 -2.97 -4.18
CA LEU A 189 -1.22 -3.54 -5.31
C LEU A 189 -1.75 -3.00 -6.65
N ASP A 190 -0.87 -2.87 -7.65
CA ASP A 190 -1.30 -2.56 -9.01
C ASP A 190 -2.19 -3.67 -9.57
N PRO A 191 -3.12 -3.37 -10.50
CA PRO A 191 -4.10 -4.35 -10.99
C PRO A 191 -3.46 -5.63 -11.55
N THR A 192 -2.27 -5.52 -12.17
CA THR A 192 -1.55 -6.67 -12.73
C THR A 192 -0.98 -7.55 -11.63
N SER A 193 -0.28 -6.97 -10.64
CA SER A 193 0.18 -7.71 -9.46
C SER A 193 -0.98 -8.35 -8.69
N THR A 194 -2.12 -7.67 -8.58
CA THR A 194 -3.31 -8.18 -7.90
C THR A 194 -3.84 -9.43 -8.61
N ALA A 195 -4.04 -9.37 -9.93
CA ALA A 195 -4.50 -10.51 -10.72
C ALA A 195 -3.52 -11.69 -10.67
N VAL A 196 -2.22 -11.42 -10.79
CA VAL A 196 -1.18 -12.46 -10.70
C VAL A 196 -1.13 -13.09 -9.32
N LEU A 197 -1.22 -12.31 -8.26
CA LEU A 197 -1.19 -12.84 -6.90
C LEU A 197 -2.45 -13.63 -6.56
N ALA A 198 -3.62 -13.15 -6.98
CA ALA A 198 -4.88 -13.87 -6.82
C ALA A 198 -4.83 -15.24 -7.52
N GLU A 199 -4.37 -15.28 -8.77
CA GLU A 199 -4.21 -16.54 -9.50
C GLU A 199 -3.16 -17.46 -8.86
N ALA A 200 -2.04 -16.89 -8.40
CA ALA A 200 -1.02 -17.65 -7.70
C ALA A 200 -1.58 -18.30 -6.43
N LEU A 201 -2.37 -17.57 -5.64
CA LEU A 201 -3.03 -18.06 -4.44
C LEU A 201 -4.00 -19.20 -4.74
N ARG A 202 -4.79 -19.09 -5.81
CA ARG A 202 -5.70 -20.17 -6.26
C ARG A 202 -4.95 -21.49 -6.52
N ARG A 203 -3.67 -21.41 -6.94
CA ARG A 203 -2.78 -22.56 -7.21
C ARG A 203 -1.99 -23.05 -5.98
N THR A 204 -2.17 -22.43 -4.82
CA THR A 204 -1.57 -22.89 -3.56
C THR A 204 -2.41 -23.98 -2.89
N SER A 205 -1.78 -24.70 -1.94
CA SER A 205 -2.45 -25.68 -1.07
C SER A 205 -2.83 -25.07 0.28
N VAL A 206 -2.99 -23.75 0.34
CA VAL A 206 -3.33 -23.04 1.57
C VAL A 206 -4.65 -23.56 2.12
N ALA A 207 -4.64 -23.97 3.38
CA ALA A 207 -5.83 -24.38 4.11
C ALA A 207 -5.79 -23.81 5.53
N MET A 208 -6.97 -23.65 6.11
CA MET A 208 -7.08 -23.25 7.50
C MET A 208 -6.46 -24.37 8.40
N PRO A 209 -5.56 -24.04 9.34
CA PRO A 209 -4.97 -25.04 10.22
C PRO A 209 -6.03 -25.68 11.13
N THR A 210 -5.87 -26.96 11.43
CA THR A 210 -6.67 -27.68 12.42
C THR A 210 -5.83 -28.03 13.64
N SER A 211 -6.49 -28.28 14.78
CA SER A 211 -5.83 -28.71 16.01
C SER A 211 -6.35 -30.07 16.44
N ILE A 212 -5.60 -30.78 17.30
CA ILE A 212 -6.07 -32.06 17.86
C ILE A 212 -7.37 -31.91 18.67
N HIS A 213 -7.59 -30.73 19.25
CA HIS A 213 -8.78 -30.41 20.03
C HIS A 213 -9.93 -29.83 19.17
N ASP A 214 -9.67 -29.55 17.89
CA ASP A 214 -10.67 -29.14 16.90
C ASP A 214 -10.27 -29.70 15.52
N PRO A 215 -10.49 -31.01 15.29
CA PRO A 215 -10.13 -31.66 14.03
C PRO A 215 -11.01 -31.19 12.86
N THR A 216 -12.20 -30.66 13.16
CA THR A 216 -13.13 -30.13 12.17
C THR A 216 -12.83 -28.69 11.75
N GLY A 217 -11.94 -27.99 12.46
CA GLY A 217 -11.59 -26.60 12.20
C GLY A 217 -12.72 -25.58 12.46
N ARG A 218 -13.78 -25.97 13.19
CA ARG A 218 -14.93 -25.10 13.46
C ARG A 218 -14.52 -23.83 14.21
N PHE A 219 -13.51 -23.96 15.08
CA PHE A 219 -12.92 -22.89 15.87
C PHE A 219 -11.53 -22.53 15.38
N ALA A 220 -11.13 -22.95 14.17
CA ALA A 220 -9.79 -22.69 13.66
C ALA A 220 -9.46 -21.19 13.62
N ARG A 221 -10.44 -20.33 13.32
CA ARG A 221 -10.29 -18.87 13.36
C ARG A 221 -9.95 -18.32 14.76
N TYR A 222 -10.42 -18.97 15.82
CA TYR A 222 -10.11 -18.60 17.22
C TYR A 222 -8.80 -19.24 17.70
N ASN A 223 -8.54 -20.49 17.30
CA ASN A 223 -7.35 -21.23 17.68
C ASN A 223 -6.08 -20.74 16.96
N PHE A 224 -6.24 -20.22 15.74
CA PHE A 224 -5.17 -19.76 14.87
C PHE A 224 -5.46 -18.34 14.36
N PRO A 225 -5.39 -17.33 15.24
CA PRO A 225 -5.68 -15.95 14.86
C PRO A 225 -4.77 -15.47 13.72
N GLY A 226 -5.33 -14.68 12.81
CA GLY A 226 -4.68 -14.17 11.61
C GLY A 226 -4.47 -15.19 10.49
N HIS A 227 -4.71 -16.49 10.71
CA HIS A 227 -4.71 -17.46 9.61
C HIS A 227 -5.94 -17.26 8.73
N VAL A 228 -5.72 -17.35 7.42
CA VAL A 228 -6.76 -17.24 6.41
C VAL A 228 -6.71 -18.48 5.51
N ASP A 229 -7.87 -18.93 5.06
CA ASP A 229 -7.93 -19.95 4.02
C ASP A 229 -7.58 -19.35 2.65
N ARG A 230 -7.55 -20.20 1.62
CA ARG A 230 -7.18 -19.78 0.28
C ARG A 230 -8.17 -18.78 -0.33
N ASP A 231 -9.45 -19.00 -0.12
CA ASP A 231 -10.51 -18.20 -0.76
C ASP A 231 -10.60 -16.82 -0.07
N ASP A 232 -10.52 -16.79 1.26
CA ASP A 232 -10.36 -15.58 2.06
C ASP A 232 -9.07 -14.82 1.66
N ALA A 233 -7.96 -15.53 1.42
CA ALA A 233 -6.71 -14.89 0.97
C ALA A 233 -6.83 -14.27 -0.43
N VAL A 234 -7.53 -14.92 -1.36
CA VAL A 234 -7.81 -14.39 -2.70
C VAL A 234 -8.69 -13.15 -2.58
N ALA A 235 -9.78 -13.21 -1.80
CA ALA A 235 -10.67 -12.09 -1.57
C ALA A 235 -9.93 -10.88 -0.94
N LEU A 236 -9.00 -11.13 -0.02
CA LEU A 236 -8.16 -10.09 0.58
C LEU A 236 -7.20 -9.41 -0.41
N VAL A 237 -6.74 -10.15 -1.42
CA VAL A 237 -5.87 -9.61 -2.47
C VAL A 237 -6.68 -8.78 -3.46
N GLU A 238 -7.83 -9.29 -3.88
CA GLU A 238 -8.72 -8.61 -4.83
C GLU A 238 -9.38 -7.36 -4.21
N HIS A 239 -9.77 -7.45 -2.94
CA HIS A 239 -10.47 -6.41 -2.19
C HIS A 239 -9.85 -6.23 -0.79
N PRO A 240 -8.64 -5.65 -0.69
CA PRO A 240 -8.05 -5.36 0.60
C PRO A 240 -8.94 -4.37 1.37
N PRO A 241 -9.25 -4.63 2.66
CA PRO A 241 -10.02 -3.71 3.50
C PRO A 241 -9.41 -2.30 3.50
N ALA A 242 -10.21 -1.25 3.70
CA ALA A 242 -9.74 0.13 3.80
C ALA A 242 -9.23 0.48 5.20
N ALA A 243 -8.53 1.61 5.35
CA ALA A 243 -8.01 2.03 6.65
C ALA A 243 -9.16 2.27 7.64
N GLY A 244 -9.25 1.45 8.69
CA GLY A 244 -10.31 1.54 9.71
C GLY A 244 -11.40 0.49 9.57
N ASP A 245 -11.46 -0.22 8.44
CA ASP A 245 -12.39 -1.33 8.26
C ASP A 245 -12.05 -2.51 9.17
N PRO A 246 -13.07 -3.27 9.62
CA PRO A 246 -12.84 -4.51 10.33
C PRO A 246 -12.08 -5.48 9.41
N LEU A 247 -11.01 -6.06 9.94
CA LEU A 247 -10.34 -7.17 9.26
C LEU A 247 -11.28 -8.39 9.26
N PRO A 248 -11.14 -9.31 8.30
CA PRO A 248 -11.84 -10.58 8.36
C PRO A 248 -11.61 -11.22 9.73
N ALA A 249 -12.67 -11.77 10.32
CA ALA A 249 -12.90 -12.04 11.74
C ALA A 249 -11.95 -13.06 12.43
N ALA A 250 -10.68 -13.12 12.04
CA ALA A 250 -9.60 -13.84 12.71
C ALA A 250 -8.74 -12.92 13.61
N TRP A 251 -9.28 -11.77 14.05
CA TRP A 251 -8.67 -10.81 14.98
C TRP A 251 -9.61 -10.48 16.13
#